data_AF-A0A2W1CZ38-F1
#
_entry.id   AF-A0A2W1CZ38-F1
#
_cell.length_a   1.000
_cell.length_b   1.000
_cell.length_c   1.000
_cell.angle_alpha   90.00
_cell.angle_beta   90.00
_cell.angle_gamma   90.00
#
_symmetry.space_group_name_H-M   'P 1'
#
loop_
_entity.id
_entity.type
_entity.pdbx_description
1 polymer ?
#
loop_
_entity_poly.entity_id
_entity_poly.type
_entity_poly.pdbx_seq_one_letter_code
_entity_poly.pdbx_strand_id
1 'polypeptide(L)'
;MAAKSTPGILYVTMQPKEGLSDAQFHDWYQNEHGPNRLRLPFCNNGFRYRATDLENSAGTKDKPEWMAIYDFDELEWLTREPYMKLRSAPVQSQRERDTMKQIFVDRRSYDLLKEWKGGDFKDLQKVENEGEKNVMIAVSFALQDGADKEEELKKWYEEEHVPLLQKVPGWRRTRRFVTSYLDLESGHKTEKEFLALHEYAPQNGLGGPEFVAATTTEWCDKIYKNVVKERKRRVYDLYYTFGAAQRDLQSLANKDTVPVEFSEGLVKTYPAHTTPEQRPVIESFITTKDGIQLPYRLEGSSDPNAPLLLLSNSILVDYGIWDEFLTHFFKFTNNKYRVLRYSTRGRNTLPSESTSPVNLDVLTQDVIALLDALRVKKASIVGVSLGGATALNAGLSYPDRISAFIGCDTNAFAPPSNANAWNERVQMAEKEGLKASSGEPIVGEDLAEITVRRWFVKESYDNAELAKKIQRVKDMVKTNSLAGFRDSVKALHQYDIRDKMAGYKGKGAFLVGAGDGVLPKTMKENMADKLGTGVELKVIDGAGHLPMVERPSEVAQFVAQFLEN
;
A
#
# COMPACT_ATOMS: atom_id res chain seq x y z
N MET A 1 -22.93 24.27 -22.01
CA MET A 1 -23.86 23.79 -20.97
C MET A 1 -23.09 23.80 -19.65
N ALA A 2 -23.70 24.27 -18.56
CA ALA A 2 -23.03 24.28 -17.25
C ALA A 2 -22.62 22.83 -16.90
N ALA A 3 -21.35 22.62 -16.52
CA ALA A 3 -20.85 21.31 -16.13
C ALA A 3 -21.72 20.78 -14.98
N LYS A 4 -22.46 19.69 -15.23
CA LYS A 4 -23.27 19.02 -14.21
C LYS A 4 -22.36 18.12 -13.39
N SER A 5 -21.47 18.74 -12.60
CA SER A 5 -20.62 18.02 -11.64
C SER A 5 -21.52 17.11 -10.80
N THR A 6 -21.43 15.82 -11.06
CA THR A 6 -22.28 14.80 -10.43
C THR A 6 -21.39 13.75 -9.80
N PRO A 7 -21.55 13.51 -8.48
CA PRO A 7 -20.90 12.39 -7.84
C PRO A 7 -21.47 11.10 -8.43
N GLY A 8 -20.64 10.08 -8.54
CA GLY A 8 -21.07 8.85 -9.20
C GLY A 8 -20.01 7.78 -9.19
N ILE A 9 -20.25 6.74 -9.99
CA ILE A 9 -19.37 5.59 -10.07
C ILE A 9 -19.01 5.24 -11.51
N LEU A 10 -17.77 4.78 -11.68
CA LEU A 10 -17.42 3.92 -12.79
C LEU A 10 -17.68 2.47 -12.40
N TYR A 11 -18.69 1.87 -13.02
CA TYR A 11 -19.09 0.48 -12.84
C TYR A 11 -18.56 -0.36 -14.01
N VAL A 12 -17.72 -1.35 -13.71
CA VAL A 12 -17.06 -2.19 -14.73
C VAL A 12 -17.38 -3.65 -14.44
N THR A 13 -17.87 -4.37 -15.44
CA THR A 13 -17.97 -5.84 -15.36
C THR A 13 -17.02 -6.49 -16.35
N MET A 14 -16.42 -7.60 -15.94
CA MET A 14 -15.37 -8.28 -16.68
C MET A 14 -15.55 -9.79 -16.66
N GLN A 15 -15.35 -10.40 -17.82
CA GLN A 15 -15.19 -11.84 -17.95
C GLN A 15 -13.91 -12.13 -18.72
N PRO A 16 -12.87 -12.71 -18.08
CA PRO A 16 -11.71 -13.25 -18.78
C PRO A 16 -12.14 -14.26 -19.85
N LYS A 17 -11.53 -14.18 -21.03
CA LYS A 17 -11.70 -15.18 -22.09
C LYS A 17 -10.89 -16.43 -21.75
N GLU A 18 -11.27 -17.54 -22.37
CA GLU A 18 -10.47 -18.77 -22.34
C GLU A 18 -9.03 -18.47 -22.82
N GLY A 19 -8.03 -18.95 -22.06
CA GLY A 19 -6.61 -18.75 -22.33
C GLY A 19 -5.92 -17.66 -21.49
N LEU A 20 -6.65 -16.71 -20.91
CA LEU A 20 -6.08 -15.80 -19.92
C LEU A 20 -6.11 -16.46 -18.54
N SER A 21 -4.94 -16.77 -17.98
CA SER A 21 -4.87 -17.36 -16.65
C SER A 21 -5.40 -16.39 -15.58
N ASP A 22 -6.02 -16.94 -14.53
CA ASP A 22 -6.51 -16.15 -13.39
C ASP A 22 -5.38 -15.32 -12.77
N ALA A 23 -4.18 -15.90 -12.65
CA ALA A 23 -3.03 -15.21 -12.07
C ALA A 23 -2.59 -14.01 -12.91
N GLN A 24 -2.53 -14.12 -14.25
CA GLN A 24 -2.19 -12.99 -15.12
C GLN A 24 -3.24 -11.88 -15.04
N PHE A 25 -4.52 -12.26 -15.04
CA PHE A 25 -5.63 -11.33 -14.90
C PHE A 25 -5.57 -10.59 -13.56
N HIS A 26 -5.29 -11.33 -12.49
CA HIS A 26 -5.17 -10.83 -11.13
C HIS A 26 -3.98 -9.89 -10.97
N ASP A 27 -2.78 -10.30 -11.40
CA ASP A 27 -1.58 -9.46 -11.32
C ASP A 27 -1.77 -8.16 -12.09
N TRP A 28 -2.32 -8.24 -13.31
CA TRP A 28 -2.62 -7.05 -14.12
C TRP A 28 -3.58 -6.11 -13.39
N TYR A 29 -4.67 -6.64 -12.83
CA TYR A 29 -5.66 -5.80 -12.18
C TYR A 29 -5.11 -5.16 -10.89
N GLN A 30 -4.49 -5.97 -10.04
CA GLN A 30 -4.14 -5.60 -8.68
C GLN A 30 -2.80 -4.85 -8.58
N ASN A 31 -1.86 -5.11 -9.48
CA ASN A 31 -0.54 -4.48 -9.48
C ASN A 31 -0.37 -3.41 -10.58
N GLU A 32 -1.27 -3.31 -11.55
CA GLU A 32 -1.17 -2.28 -12.60
C GLU A 32 -2.45 -1.45 -12.74
N HIS A 33 -3.55 -2.07 -13.17
CA HIS A 33 -4.76 -1.38 -13.58
C HIS A 33 -5.41 -0.55 -12.46
N GLY A 34 -5.62 -1.18 -11.30
CA GLY A 34 -6.21 -0.57 -10.11
C GLY A 34 -5.32 0.53 -9.53
N PRO A 35 -4.07 0.23 -9.11
CA PRO A 35 -3.17 1.23 -8.54
C PRO A 35 -2.99 2.48 -9.39
N ASN A 36 -2.91 2.35 -10.72
CA ASN A 36 -2.79 3.50 -11.63
C ASN A 36 -3.99 4.45 -11.56
N ARG A 37 -5.20 3.93 -11.27
CA ARG A 37 -6.40 4.76 -11.06
C ARG A 37 -6.39 5.40 -9.69
N LEU A 38 -6.01 4.64 -8.67
CA LEU A 38 -5.98 5.10 -7.27
C LEU A 38 -4.87 6.12 -6.98
N ARG A 39 -3.93 6.32 -7.92
CA ARG A 39 -2.96 7.42 -7.91
C ARG A 39 -3.55 8.75 -8.39
N LEU A 40 -4.70 8.72 -9.07
CA LEU A 40 -5.39 9.95 -9.47
C LEU A 40 -6.12 10.54 -8.26
N PRO A 41 -5.90 11.81 -7.91
CA PRO A 41 -6.41 12.41 -6.66
C PRO A 41 -7.94 12.51 -6.61
N PHE A 42 -8.62 12.36 -7.75
CA PHE A 42 -10.07 12.41 -7.89
C PHE A 42 -10.73 11.01 -7.93
N CYS A 43 -9.94 9.92 -7.89
CA CYS A 43 -10.46 8.57 -7.77
C CYS A 43 -10.42 8.17 -6.29
N ASN A 44 -11.56 8.30 -5.61
CA ASN A 44 -11.63 8.24 -4.16
C ASN A 44 -11.28 6.86 -3.59
N ASN A 45 -11.71 5.82 -4.31
CA ASN A 45 -11.52 4.43 -3.93
C ASN A 45 -11.67 3.51 -5.14
N GLY A 46 -11.44 2.22 -4.93
CA GLY A 46 -11.74 1.20 -5.91
C GLY A 46 -11.90 -0.16 -5.26
N PHE A 47 -12.89 -0.92 -5.71
CA PHE A 47 -13.22 -2.23 -5.16
C PHE A 47 -13.41 -3.23 -6.29
N ARG A 48 -12.97 -4.46 -6.06
CA ARG A 48 -13.18 -5.59 -6.96
C ARG A 48 -14.03 -6.63 -6.25
N TYR A 49 -14.98 -7.17 -6.97
CA TYR A 49 -15.93 -8.15 -6.48
C TYR A 49 -15.97 -9.37 -7.39
N ARG A 50 -16.24 -10.53 -6.79
CA ARG A 50 -16.42 -11.80 -7.47
C ARG A 50 -17.88 -12.25 -7.34
N ALA A 51 -18.46 -12.71 -8.43
CA ALA A 51 -19.84 -13.18 -8.45
C ALA A 51 -20.00 -14.46 -7.62
N THR A 52 -21.07 -14.52 -6.84
CA THR A 52 -21.44 -15.70 -6.04
C THR A 52 -22.73 -16.36 -6.55
N ASP A 53 -23.34 -15.77 -7.58
CA ASP A 53 -24.59 -16.20 -8.19
C ASP A 53 -24.42 -17.04 -9.47
N LEU A 54 -23.24 -17.62 -9.66
CA LEU A 54 -22.91 -18.45 -10.83
C LEU A 54 -23.17 -19.94 -10.62
N GLU A 55 -23.57 -20.39 -9.42
CA GLU A 55 -23.95 -21.79 -9.14
C GLU A 55 -22.90 -22.82 -9.62
N ASN A 56 -21.61 -22.52 -9.42
CA ASN A 56 -20.45 -23.30 -9.89
C ASN A 56 -20.25 -23.35 -11.43
N SER A 57 -20.97 -22.54 -12.20
CA SER A 57 -20.70 -22.34 -13.62
C SER A 57 -19.63 -21.27 -13.84
N ALA A 58 -18.89 -21.37 -14.94
CA ALA A 58 -18.01 -20.29 -15.37
C ALA A 58 -18.83 -19.05 -15.76
N GLY A 59 -18.28 -17.87 -15.50
CA GLY A 59 -18.90 -16.62 -15.97
C GLY A 59 -18.88 -16.52 -17.49
N THR A 60 -19.82 -15.77 -18.04
CA THR A 60 -19.95 -15.53 -19.49
C THR A 60 -19.89 -14.04 -19.80
N LYS A 61 -19.81 -13.67 -21.08
CA LYS A 61 -19.89 -12.26 -21.50
C LYS A 61 -21.15 -11.57 -20.95
N ASP A 62 -22.29 -12.27 -20.94
CA ASP A 62 -23.58 -11.71 -20.53
C ASP A 62 -23.84 -11.86 -19.02
N LYS A 63 -23.16 -12.80 -18.35
CA LYS A 63 -23.17 -12.98 -16.90
C LYS A 63 -21.73 -13.04 -16.36
N PRO A 64 -21.01 -11.90 -16.35
CA PRO A 64 -19.59 -11.84 -16.02
C PRO A 64 -19.33 -12.17 -14.55
N GLU A 65 -18.23 -12.87 -14.28
CA GLU A 65 -17.82 -13.24 -12.92
C GLU A 65 -17.28 -12.06 -12.11
N TRP A 66 -16.66 -11.08 -12.76
CA TRP A 66 -15.93 -10.02 -12.06
C TRP A 66 -16.60 -8.67 -12.23
N MET A 67 -16.59 -7.89 -11.15
CA MET A 67 -17.03 -6.51 -11.15
C MET A 67 -16.01 -5.63 -10.45
N ALA A 68 -15.84 -4.39 -10.91
CA ALA A 68 -15.10 -3.36 -10.22
C ALA A 68 -15.91 -2.05 -10.17
N ILE A 69 -15.78 -1.33 -9.06
CA ILE A 69 -16.44 -0.05 -8.82
C ILE A 69 -15.40 0.95 -8.35
N TYR A 70 -15.44 2.15 -8.90
CA TYR A 70 -14.62 3.29 -8.47
C TYR A 70 -15.53 4.49 -8.22
N ASP A 71 -15.43 5.09 -7.04
CA ASP A 71 -16.20 6.27 -6.67
C ASP A 71 -15.48 7.57 -7.11
N PHE A 72 -16.25 8.54 -7.60
CA PHE A 72 -15.79 9.87 -8.01
C PHE A 72 -16.71 10.97 -7.46
N ASP A 73 -16.13 12.09 -7.05
CA ASP A 73 -16.89 13.29 -6.67
C ASP A 73 -17.43 14.03 -7.91
N GLU A 74 -16.69 13.99 -9.02
CA GLU A 74 -17.14 14.49 -10.33
C GLU A 74 -16.83 13.46 -11.41
N LEU A 75 -17.85 12.86 -12.03
CA LEU A 75 -17.64 11.89 -13.11
C LEU A 75 -17.02 12.49 -14.37
N GLU A 76 -17.09 13.81 -14.58
CA GLU A 76 -16.42 14.49 -15.69
C GLU A 76 -14.91 14.28 -15.71
N TRP A 77 -14.28 13.96 -14.58
CA TRP A 77 -12.87 13.58 -14.58
C TRP A 77 -12.57 12.40 -15.51
N LEU A 78 -13.55 11.52 -15.75
CA LEU A 78 -13.46 10.41 -16.70
C LEU A 78 -13.36 10.85 -18.16
N THR A 79 -13.58 12.12 -18.50
CA THR A 79 -13.39 12.65 -19.87
C THR A 79 -12.19 13.60 -19.97
N ARG A 80 -11.57 13.94 -18.83
CA ARG A 80 -10.42 14.84 -18.76
C ARG A 80 -9.11 14.09 -18.97
N GLU A 81 -8.12 14.87 -19.38
CA GLU A 81 -6.79 14.42 -19.80
C GLU A 81 -6.07 13.49 -18.78
N PRO A 82 -6.08 13.76 -17.45
CA PRO A 82 -5.38 12.91 -16.49
C PRO A 82 -5.91 11.46 -16.46
N TYR A 83 -7.22 11.26 -16.64
CA TYR A 83 -7.82 9.93 -16.71
C TYR A 83 -7.70 9.33 -18.12
N MET A 84 -7.88 10.14 -19.18
CA MET A 84 -7.74 9.69 -20.57
C MET A 84 -6.36 9.11 -20.88
N LYS A 85 -5.30 9.68 -20.30
CA LYS A 85 -3.94 9.15 -20.41
C LYS A 85 -3.81 7.70 -19.97
N LEU A 86 -4.55 7.24 -18.95
CA LEU A 86 -4.52 5.83 -18.52
C LEU A 86 -4.94 4.85 -19.63
N ARG A 87 -5.57 5.35 -20.69
CA ARG A 87 -6.11 4.56 -21.81
C ARG A 87 -5.32 4.75 -23.12
N SER A 88 -4.22 5.50 -23.09
CA SER A 88 -3.38 5.75 -24.26
C SER A 88 -1.90 5.64 -23.93
N ALA A 89 -1.09 5.28 -24.92
CA ALA A 89 0.37 5.33 -24.78
C ALA A 89 0.85 6.79 -24.57
N PRO A 90 1.92 7.02 -23.80
CA PRO A 90 2.81 6.01 -23.19
C PRO A 90 2.36 5.51 -21.80
N VAL A 91 1.35 6.13 -21.17
CA VAL A 91 0.93 5.78 -19.81
C VAL A 91 0.26 4.41 -19.76
N GLN A 92 -0.54 4.07 -20.76
CA GLN A 92 -1.06 2.72 -20.94
C GLN A 92 0.07 1.78 -21.40
N SER A 93 0.39 0.78 -20.59
CA SER A 93 1.43 -0.19 -20.93
C SER A 93 1.00 -1.12 -22.09
N GLN A 94 1.97 -1.81 -22.68
CA GLN A 94 1.70 -2.87 -23.65
C GLN A 94 0.93 -4.05 -23.01
N ARG A 95 1.28 -4.42 -21.77
CA ARG A 95 0.60 -5.48 -21.02
C ARG A 95 -0.88 -5.17 -20.81
N GLU A 96 -1.21 -3.95 -20.41
CA GLU A 96 -2.60 -3.50 -20.23
C GLU A 96 -3.38 -3.65 -21.54
N ARG A 97 -2.80 -3.25 -22.68
CA ARG A 97 -3.44 -3.42 -24.00
C ARG A 97 -3.69 -4.88 -24.33
N ASP A 98 -2.71 -5.75 -24.11
CA ASP A 98 -2.80 -7.15 -24.50
C ASP A 98 -3.68 -7.98 -23.56
N THR A 99 -3.69 -7.66 -22.27
CA THR A 99 -4.58 -8.27 -21.29
C THR A 99 -6.03 -7.86 -21.55
N MET A 100 -6.29 -6.57 -21.84
CA MET A 100 -7.64 -6.07 -22.13
C MET A 100 -8.26 -6.70 -23.39
N LYS A 101 -7.47 -7.07 -24.41
CA LYS A 101 -7.96 -7.81 -25.59
C LYS A 101 -8.51 -9.20 -25.22
N GLN A 102 -8.05 -9.76 -24.11
CA GLN A 102 -8.42 -11.09 -23.62
C GLN A 102 -9.55 -11.06 -22.57
N ILE A 103 -10.19 -9.91 -22.38
CA ILE A 103 -11.28 -9.74 -21.42
C ILE A 103 -12.52 -9.21 -22.14
N PHE A 104 -13.67 -9.81 -21.90
CA PHE A 104 -14.94 -9.15 -22.18
C PHE A 104 -15.16 -8.11 -21.11
N VAL A 105 -15.17 -6.83 -21.49
CA VAL A 105 -15.31 -5.71 -20.56
C VAL A 105 -16.52 -4.88 -20.95
N ASP A 106 -17.34 -4.54 -19.96
CA ASP A 106 -18.43 -3.59 -20.09
C ASP A 106 -18.24 -2.49 -19.03
N ARG A 107 -18.14 -1.24 -19.49
CA ARG A 107 -17.91 -0.06 -18.65
C ARG A 107 -19.14 0.81 -18.72
N ARG A 108 -19.62 1.25 -17.56
CA ARG A 108 -20.79 2.11 -17.43
C ARG A 108 -20.50 3.17 -16.38
N SER A 109 -20.91 4.39 -16.67
CA SER A 109 -20.82 5.51 -15.74
C SER A 109 -22.21 5.76 -15.17
N TYR A 110 -22.35 5.90 -13.86
CA TYR A 110 -23.64 6.18 -13.23
C TYR A 110 -23.58 7.35 -12.26
N ASP A 111 -24.51 8.30 -12.43
CA ASP A 111 -24.67 9.44 -11.53
C ASP A 111 -25.42 8.98 -10.27
N LEU A 112 -24.95 9.40 -9.09
CA LEU A 112 -25.57 9.09 -7.82
C LEU A 112 -26.90 9.83 -7.68
N LEU A 113 -27.99 9.09 -7.46
CA LEU A 113 -29.30 9.64 -7.14
C LEU A 113 -29.48 9.83 -5.63
N LYS A 114 -29.15 8.79 -4.84
CA LYS A 114 -29.36 8.79 -3.38
C LYS A 114 -28.55 7.69 -2.70
N GLU A 115 -28.16 7.94 -1.45
CA GLU A 115 -27.48 6.99 -0.57
C GLU A 115 -28.20 6.91 0.79
N TRP A 116 -28.34 5.70 1.31
CA TRP A 116 -28.77 5.41 2.68
C TRP A 116 -27.68 4.60 3.37
N LYS A 117 -27.30 4.99 4.60
CA LYS A 117 -26.31 4.30 5.42
C LYS A 117 -26.95 3.81 6.73
N GLY A 118 -26.59 2.60 7.15
CA GLY A 118 -26.93 2.05 8.46
C GLY A 118 -26.09 2.69 9.57
N GLY A 119 -26.59 2.60 10.81
CA GLY A 119 -25.85 3.10 11.98
C GLY A 119 -24.53 2.36 12.23
N ASP A 120 -24.40 1.14 11.73
CA ASP A 120 -23.22 0.29 11.78
C ASP A 120 -22.41 0.29 10.48
N PHE A 121 -22.67 1.22 9.55
CA PHE A 121 -21.96 1.32 8.28
C PHE A 121 -20.44 1.45 8.50
N LYS A 122 -19.69 0.56 7.84
CA LYS A 122 -18.22 0.61 7.80
C LYS A 122 -17.78 0.87 6.37
N ASP A 123 -16.92 1.86 6.20
CA ASP A 123 -16.27 2.12 4.92
C ASP A 123 -15.47 0.89 4.48
N LEU A 124 -15.69 0.43 3.24
CA LEU A 124 -14.99 -0.73 2.68
C LEU A 124 -13.47 -0.52 2.63
N GLN A 125 -12.98 0.73 2.55
CA GLN A 125 -11.56 1.02 2.67
C GLN A 125 -11.01 0.66 4.07
N LYS A 126 -11.86 0.60 5.08
CA LYS A 126 -11.52 0.27 6.48
C LYS A 126 -11.91 -1.16 6.88
N VAL A 127 -12.49 -1.94 5.96
CA VAL A 127 -12.80 -3.35 6.22
C VAL A 127 -11.52 -4.17 6.09
N GLU A 128 -11.17 -4.87 7.17
CA GLU A 128 -9.93 -5.65 7.28
C GLU A 128 -10.05 -7.05 6.67
N ASN A 129 -11.26 -7.45 6.34
CA ASN A 129 -11.62 -8.81 5.98
C ASN A 129 -11.82 -8.93 4.46
N GLU A 130 -10.85 -8.46 3.67
CA GLU A 130 -10.84 -8.64 2.21
C GLU A 130 -10.95 -10.15 1.90
N GLY A 131 -11.96 -10.56 1.13
CA GLY A 131 -12.26 -11.98 0.88
C GLY A 131 -13.17 -12.67 1.91
N GLU A 132 -13.58 -12.01 2.99
CA GLU A 132 -14.67 -12.51 3.85
C GLU A 132 -16.01 -11.87 3.46
N LYS A 133 -16.84 -12.58 2.69
CA LYS A 133 -18.30 -12.44 2.50
C LYS A 133 -18.93 -11.04 2.68
N ASN A 134 -18.34 -9.95 2.20
CA ASN A 134 -19.03 -8.66 2.19
C ASN A 134 -19.94 -8.64 0.96
N VAL A 135 -21.22 -8.91 1.19
CA VAL A 135 -22.18 -9.17 0.12
C VAL A 135 -22.61 -7.87 -0.54
N MET A 136 -22.45 -7.83 -1.86
CA MET A 136 -22.96 -6.77 -2.73
C MET A 136 -24.07 -7.36 -3.60
N ILE A 137 -25.30 -6.87 -3.46
CA ILE A 137 -26.40 -7.16 -4.40
C ILE A 137 -26.53 -5.97 -5.34
N ALA A 138 -26.25 -6.20 -6.62
CA ALA A 138 -26.47 -5.22 -7.68
C ALA A 138 -27.78 -5.54 -8.40
N VAL A 139 -28.69 -4.57 -8.48
CA VAL A 139 -29.95 -4.70 -9.22
C VAL A 139 -30.05 -3.57 -10.23
N SER A 140 -30.12 -3.90 -11.52
CA SER A 140 -30.34 -2.92 -12.57
C SER A 140 -31.73 -3.05 -13.20
N PHE A 141 -32.28 -1.91 -13.60
CA PHE A 141 -33.59 -1.81 -14.25
C PHE A 141 -33.50 -0.97 -15.52
N ALA A 142 -34.08 -1.49 -16.60
CA ALA A 142 -34.61 -0.66 -17.67
C ALA A 142 -36.10 -0.44 -17.39
N LEU A 143 -36.60 0.77 -17.62
CA LEU A 143 -38.00 1.11 -17.36
C LEU A 143 -38.86 0.98 -18.62
N GLN A 144 -40.15 0.79 -18.40
CA GLN A 144 -41.15 0.96 -19.47
C GLN A 144 -41.26 2.44 -19.84
N ASP A 145 -41.78 2.71 -21.03
CA ASP A 145 -42.06 4.08 -21.45
C ASP A 145 -43.15 4.72 -20.56
N GLY A 146 -42.95 5.97 -20.19
CA GLY A 146 -43.91 6.74 -19.39
C GLY A 146 -43.22 7.77 -18.49
N ALA A 147 -43.77 8.98 -18.46
CA ALA A 147 -43.20 10.08 -17.68
C ALA A 147 -43.28 9.86 -16.15
N ASP A 148 -44.16 8.97 -15.70
CA ASP A 148 -44.39 8.63 -14.30
C ASP A 148 -43.46 7.53 -13.77
N LYS A 149 -42.83 6.74 -14.64
CA LYS A 149 -42.12 5.50 -14.25
C LYS A 149 -40.88 5.75 -13.39
N GLU A 150 -40.10 6.78 -13.71
CA GLU A 150 -38.92 7.14 -12.92
C GLU A 150 -39.30 7.61 -11.51
N GLU A 151 -40.33 8.45 -11.41
CA GLU A 151 -40.80 8.97 -10.11
C GLU A 151 -41.46 7.88 -9.27
N GLU A 152 -42.22 6.95 -9.89
CA GLU A 152 -42.81 5.81 -9.19
C GLU A 152 -41.73 4.86 -8.66
N LEU A 153 -40.70 4.56 -9.46
CA LEU A 153 -39.55 3.78 -9.01
C LEU A 153 -38.85 4.48 -7.83
N LYS A 154 -38.65 5.79 -7.92
CA LYS A 154 -38.06 6.59 -6.84
C LYS A 154 -38.88 6.46 -5.57
N LYS A 155 -40.18 6.79 -5.59
CA LYS A 155 -41.07 6.69 -4.41
C LYS A 155 -41.00 5.32 -3.75
N TRP A 156 -41.11 4.24 -4.53
CA TRP A 156 -41.02 2.90 -3.98
C TRP A 156 -39.70 2.64 -3.24
N TYR A 157 -38.56 3.05 -3.83
CA TYR A 157 -37.26 2.92 -3.17
C TYR A 157 -37.19 3.71 -1.84
N GLU A 158 -37.69 4.94 -1.84
CA GLU A 158 -37.54 5.85 -0.70
C GLU A 158 -38.54 5.59 0.43
N GLU A 159 -39.78 5.24 0.09
CA GLU A 159 -40.90 5.18 1.03
C GLU A 159 -41.15 3.75 1.55
N GLU A 160 -40.79 2.71 0.79
CA GLU A 160 -41.07 1.32 1.16
C GLU A 160 -39.81 0.43 1.14
N HIS A 161 -39.16 0.31 -0.02
CA HIS A 161 -38.16 -0.74 -0.23
C HIS A 161 -36.93 -0.57 0.67
N VAL A 162 -36.25 0.59 0.64
CA VAL A 162 -35.06 0.80 1.50
C VAL A 162 -35.43 0.85 2.99
N PRO A 163 -36.51 1.54 3.42
CA PRO A 163 -36.97 1.46 4.82
C PRO A 163 -37.21 0.03 5.34
N LEU A 164 -37.69 -0.88 4.48
CA LEU A 164 -37.81 -2.30 4.84
C LEU A 164 -36.47 -3.02 4.84
N LEU A 165 -35.60 -2.78 3.84
CA LEU A 165 -34.25 -3.36 3.80
C LEU A 165 -33.39 -2.95 5.00
N GLN A 166 -33.58 -1.74 5.54
CA GLN A 166 -32.90 -1.27 6.76
C GLN A 166 -33.17 -2.15 8.00
N LYS A 167 -34.26 -2.93 7.98
CA LYS A 167 -34.61 -3.86 9.06
C LYS A 167 -33.93 -5.21 8.89
N VAL A 168 -33.37 -5.51 7.72
CA VAL A 168 -32.68 -6.77 7.45
C VAL A 168 -31.38 -6.80 8.26
N PRO A 169 -31.17 -7.81 9.12
CA PRO A 169 -29.92 -7.94 9.87
C PRO A 169 -28.69 -7.85 8.98
N GLY A 170 -27.70 -7.06 9.40
CA GLY A 170 -26.45 -6.86 8.66
C GLY A 170 -26.57 -5.99 7.39
N TRP A 171 -27.71 -5.35 7.11
CA TRP A 171 -27.80 -4.31 6.09
C TRP A 171 -26.89 -3.13 6.45
N ARG A 172 -26.04 -2.68 5.53
CA ARG A 172 -25.07 -1.60 5.77
C ARG A 172 -25.38 -0.34 4.97
N ARG A 173 -25.70 -0.50 3.70
CA ARG A 173 -25.86 0.63 2.79
C ARG A 173 -26.71 0.26 1.59
N THR A 174 -27.43 1.24 1.07
CA THR A 174 -27.99 1.19 -0.29
C THR A 174 -27.62 2.46 -1.03
N ARG A 175 -27.14 2.32 -2.27
CA ARG A 175 -26.90 3.43 -3.18
C ARG A 175 -27.70 3.25 -4.46
N ARG A 176 -28.31 4.33 -4.93
CA ARG A 176 -29.12 4.38 -6.15
C ARG A 176 -28.46 5.28 -7.16
N PHE A 177 -28.45 4.83 -8.41
CA PHE A 177 -27.83 5.53 -9.51
C PHE A 177 -28.67 5.46 -10.79
N VAL A 178 -28.35 6.32 -11.74
CA VAL A 178 -28.90 6.33 -13.11
C VAL A 178 -27.76 6.45 -14.11
N THR A 179 -27.90 5.92 -15.33
CA THR A 179 -26.92 6.09 -16.41
C THR A 179 -26.49 7.55 -16.48
N SER A 180 -25.17 7.78 -16.42
CA SER A 180 -24.61 9.11 -16.46
C SER A 180 -24.93 9.79 -17.78
N TYR A 181 -25.14 11.10 -17.73
CA TYR A 181 -25.31 11.89 -18.94
C TYR A 181 -24.10 11.78 -19.88
N LEU A 182 -22.90 11.52 -19.35
CA LEU A 182 -21.68 11.29 -20.14
C LEU A 182 -21.81 10.09 -21.10
N ASP A 183 -22.41 8.99 -20.62
CA ASP A 183 -22.62 7.79 -21.43
C ASP A 183 -23.73 8.01 -22.47
N LEU A 184 -24.74 8.85 -22.15
CA LEU A 184 -25.83 9.20 -23.06
C LEU A 184 -25.37 10.16 -24.18
N GLU A 185 -24.67 11.24 -23.84
CA GLU A 185 -24.19 12.25 -24.80
C GLU A 185 -23.12 11.69 -25.73
N SER A 186 -22.26 10.79 -25.25
CA SER A 186 -21.26 10.12 -26.08
C SER A 186 -21.85 9.05 -27.01
N GLY A 187 -23.13 8.68 -26.83
CA GLY A 187 -23.78 7.57 -27.53
C GLY A 187 -23.31 6.18 -27.09
N HIS A 188 -22.51 6.08 -26.02
CA HIS A 188 -22.11 4.79 -25.44
C HIS A 188 -23.31 4.02 -24.87
N LYS A 189 -24.33 4.73 -24.40
CA LYS A 189 -25.66 4.20 -24.05
C LYS A 189 -26.74 5.05 -24.71
N THR A 190 -27.78 4.38 -25.18
CA THR A 190 -28.94 5.02 -25.82
C THR A 190 -30.16 5.09 -24.91
N GLU A 191 -30.18 4.30 -23.84
CA GLU A 191 -31.29 4.22 -22.89
C GLU A 191 -30.79 4.39 -21.45
N LYS A 192 -31.64 4.94 -20.59
CA LYS A 192 -31.37 5.02 -19.14
C LYS A 192 -31.51 3.63 -18.51
N GLU A 193 -30.54 3.30 -17.67
CA GLU A 193 -30.59 2.19 -16.75
C GLU A 193 -30.46 2.73 -15.33
N PHE A 194 -31.27 2.19 -14.42
CA PHE A 194 -31.21 2.52 -13.01
C PHE A 194 -30.54 1.40 -12.24
N LEU A 195 -29.52 1.72 -11.45
CA LEU A 195 -28.76 0.76 -10.66
C LEU A 195 -29.03 0.96 -9.16
N ALA A 196 -29.27 -0.12 -8.44
CA ALA A 196 -29.23 -0.17 -6.99
C ALA A 196 -28.08 -1.09 -6.55
N LEU A 197 -27.25 -0.60 -5.63
CA LEU A 197 -26.20 -1.36 -4.98
C LEU A 197 -26.56 -1.49 -3.49
N HIS A 198 -26.80 -2.71 -3.03
CA HIS A 198 -27.11 -3.00 -1.63
C HIS A 198 -25.95 -3.76 -0.98
N GLU A 199 -25.40 -3.21 0.08
CA GLU A 199 -24.24 -3.73 0.81
C GLU A 199 -24.68 -4.34 2.13
N TYR A 200 -24.23 -5.57 2.40
CA TYR A 200 -24.50 -6.30 3.63
C TYR A 200 -23.21 -6.81 4.27
N ALA A 201 -23.22 -6.94 5.59
CA ALA A 201 -22.17 -7.59 6.36
C ALA A 201 -22.07 -9.09 6.04
N PRO A 202 -20.93 -9.74 6.35
CA PRO A 202 -20.79 -11.20 6.22
C PRO A 202 -21.85 -12.01 6.96
N GLN A 203 -22.15 -11.62 8.19
CA GLN A 203 -23.30 -12.14 8.93
C GLN A 203 -24.50 -11.21 8.66
N ASN A 204 -25.50 -11.72 7.96
CA ASN A 204 -26.67 -10.95 7.54
C ASN A 204 -27.94 -11.81 7.48
N GLY A 205 -29.10 -11.16 7.31
CA GLY A 205 -30.42 -11.78 7.21
C GLY A 205 -30.94 -11.95 5.78
N LEU A 206 -30.07 -12.00 4.77
CA LEU A 206 -30.50 -12.23 3.38
C LEU A 206 -31.22 -13.58 3.26
N GLY A 207 -32.41 -13.58 2.66
CA GLY A 207 -33.28 -14.75 2.57
C GLY A 207 -34.14 -15.02 3.82
N GLY A 208 -33.93 -14.29 4.92
CA GLY A 208 -34.72 -14.38 6.14
C GLY A 208 -36.06 -13.61 6.08
N PRO A 209 -36.86 -13.64 7.16
CA PRO A 209 -38.20 -13.05 7.20
C PRO A 209 -38.24 -11.55 6.85
N GLU A 210 -37.30 -10.76 7.37
CA GLU A 210 -37.23 -9.32 7.10
C GLU A 210 -36.88 -9.05 5.63
N PHE A 211 -36.01 -9.88 5.04
CA PHE A 211 -35.64 -9.74 3.64
C PHE A 211 -36.80 -10.12 2.72
N VAL A 212 -37.52 -11.19 3.04
CA VAL A 212 -38.75 -11.57 2.32
C VAL A 212 -39.78 -10.45 2.42
N ALA A 213 -40.07 -9.95 3.62
CA ALA A 213 -41.00 -8.84 3.83
C ALA A 213 -40.62 -7.57 3.05
N ALA A 214 -39.33 -7.31 2.86
CA ALA A 214 -38.83 -6.17 2.08
C ALA A 214 -38.90 -6.35 0.55
N THR A 215 -39.07 -7.57 0.06
CA THR A 215 -38.95 -7.92 -1.38
C THR A 215 -40.20 -8.55 -1.99
N THR A 216 -41.25 -8.76 -1.20
CA THR A 216 -42.51 -9.39 -1.65
C THR A 216 -43.76 -8.57 -1.25
N THR A 217 -43.64 -7.24 -1.15
CA THR A 217 -44.79 -6.36 -0.91
C THR A 217 -45.65 -6.24 -2.17
N GLU A 218 -46.93 -5.87 -2.02
CA GLU A 218 -47.80 -5.61 -3.16
C GLU A 218 -47.28 -4.46 -4.05
N TRP A 219 -46.60 -3.46 -3.46
CA TRP A 219 -46.00 -2.38 -4.24
C TRP A 219 -44.77 -2.86 -5.01
N CYS A 220 -43.94 -3.73 -4.41
CA CYS A 220 -42.83 -4.37 -5.11
C CYS A 220 -43.31 -5.13 -6.36
N ASP A 221 -44.38 -5.90 -6.25
CA ASP A 221 -45.01 -6.59 -7.38
C ASP A 221 -45.51 -5.62 -8.46
N LYS A 222 -46.14 -4.51 -8.05
CA LYS A 222 -46.59 -3.45 -8.98
C LYS A 222 -45.42 -2.80 -9.71
N ILE A 223 -44.30 -2.53 -9.04
CA ILE A 223 -43.09 -1.99 -9.66
C ILE A 223 -42.56 -2.94 -10.73
N TYR A 224 -42.40 -4.23 -10.39
CA TYR A 224 -41.87 -5.21 -11.34
C TYR A 224 -42.79 -5.44 -12.53
N LYS A 225 -44.10 -5.34 -12.35
CA LYS A 225 -45.08 -5.55 -13.43
C LYS A 225 -45.29 -4.32 -14.32
N ASN A 226 -45.39 -3.12 -13.73
CA ASN A 226 -45.91 -1.94 -14.42
C ASN A 226 -44.87 -0.85 -14.67
N VAL A 227 -43.71 -0.91 -14.01
CA VAL A 227 -42.67 0.13 -14.09
C VAL A 227 -41.43 -0.42 -14.78
N VAL A 228 -41.02 -1.62 -14.42
CA VAL A 228 -39.81 -2.26 -14.95
C VAL A 228 -40.11 -2.96 -16.28
N LYS A 229 -39.23 -2.74 -17.27
CA LYS A 229 -39.20 -3.44 -18.57
C LYS A 229 -38.22 -4.61 -18.53
N GLU A 230 -37.04 -4.39 -17.98
CA GLU A 230 -36.00 -5.40 -17.81
C GLU A 230 -35.39 -5.28 -16.41
N ARG A 231 -35.14 -6.42 -15.75
CA ARG A 231 -34.50 -6.49 -14.44
C ARG A 231 -33.31 -7.44 -14.50
N LYS A 232 -32.15 -6.98 -14.04
CA LYS A 232 -30.98 -7.82 -13.82
C LYS A 232 -30.60 -7.77 -12.35
N ARG A 233 -30.36 -8.93 -11.75
CA ARG A 233 -29.86 -9.05 -10.38
C ARG A 233 -28.59 -9.85 -10.39
N ARG A 234 -27.56 -9.33 -9.73
CA ARG A 234 -26.29 -10.01 -9.50
C ARG A 234 -25.94 -10.00 -8.02
N VAL A 235 -25.29 -11.06 -7.56
CA VAL A 235 -24.75 -11.13 -6.19
C VAL A 235 -23.25 -11.31 -6.29
N TYR A 236 -22.53 -10.46 -5.57
CA TYR A 236 -21.09 -10.50 -5.49
C TYR A 236 -20.60 -10.51 -4.05
N ASP A 237 -19.35 -10.93 -3.88
CA ASP A 237 -18.57 -10.79 -2.67
C ASP A 237 -17.38 -9.85 -2.93
N LEU A 238 -17.00 -9.06 -1.92
CA LEU A 238 -15.79 -8.24 -1.99
C LEU A 238 -14.56 -9.14 -2.09
N TYR A 239 -13.85 -9.01 -3.20
CA TYR A 239 -12.65 -9.79 -3.48
C TYR A 239 -11.37 -9.03 -3.11
N TYR A 240 -11.29 -7.74 -3.46
CA TYR A 240 -10.07 -6.95 -3.26
C TYR A 240 -10.39 -5.45 -3.17
N THR A 241 -9.73 -4.73 -2.28
CA THR A 241 -9.82 -3.26 -2.20
C THR A 241 -8.54 -2.63 -2.76
N PHE A 242 -8.66 -1.77 -3.76
CA PHE A 242 -7.48 -1.14 -4.36
C PHE A 242 -6.86 -0.08 -3.43
N GLY A 243 -5.56 0.11 -3.60
CA GLY A 243 -4.80 1.24 -3.06
C GLY A 243 -3.85 1.75 -4.15
N ALA A 244 -3.28 2.94 -3.94
CA ALA A 244 -2.31 3.54 -4.87
C ALA A 244 -0.97 2.77 -4.93
N ALA A 245 -0.71 1.91 -3.94
CA ALA A 245 0.48 1.08 -3.84
C ALA A 245 0.19 -0.37 -4.23
N GLN A 246 1.00 -0.90 -5.13
CA GLN A 246 1.06 -2.32 -5.49
C GLN A 246 1.42 -3.19 -4.28
N ARG A 247 0.67 -4.26 -4.04
CA ARG A 247 0.89 -5.10 -2.85
C ARG A 247 0.56 -6.57 -3.02
N ASP A 248 0.05 -6.98 -4.17
CA ASP A 248 -0.40 -8.34 -4.40
C ASP A 248 0.77 -9.22 -4.83
N LEU A 249 1.40 -9.88 -3.85
CA LEU A 249 2.41 -10.91 -4.09
C LEU A 249 1.79 -12.27 -4.44
N GLN A 250 0.49 -12.46 -4.23
CA GLN A 250 -0.17 -13.76 -4.39
C GLN A 250 -0.20 -14.19 -5.84
N SER A 251 -0.62 -13.30 -6.73
CA SER A 251 -0.65 -13.56 -8.18
C SER A 251 0.75 -13.82 -8.74
N LEU A 252 1.75 -13.07 -8.28
CA LEU A 252 3.16 -13.19 -8.69
C LEU A 252 3.83 -14.51 -8.24
N ALA A 253 3.24 -15.27 -7.32
CA ALA A 253 3.73 -16.60 -6.97
C ALA A 253 3.45 -17.64 -8.08
N ASN A 254 2.51 -17.37 -8.97
CA ASN A 254 2.15 -18.28 -10.06
C ASN A 254 3.10 -18.13 -11.26
N LYS A 255 3.49 -19.26 -11.86
CA LYS A 255 4.37 -19.34 -13.02
C LYS A 255 3.82 -18.71 -14.31
N ASP A 256 2.50 -18.49 -14.38
CA ASP A 256 1.86 -17.92 -15.57
C ASP A 256 2.03 -16.39 -15.63
N THR A 257 2.39 -15.73 -14.53
CA THR A 257 2.67 -14.29 -14.51
C THR A 257 4.02 -13.98 -15.17
N VAL A 258 4.26 -12.75 -15.62
CA VAL A 258 5.50 -12.37 -16.30
C VAL A 258 6.07 -11.10 -15.67
N PRO A 259 7.40 -10.90 -15.68
CA PRO A 259 7.99 -9.69 -15.15
C PRO A 259 7.53 -8.50 -15.99
N VAL A 260 7.22 -7.39 -15.31
CA VAL A 260 6.85 -6.14 -15.98
C VAL A 260 7.55 -4.95 -15.39
N GLU A 261 7.74 -3.96 -16.25
CA GLU A 261 8.24 -2.64 -15.92
C GLU A 261 7.36 -1.60 -16.62
N PHE A 262 6.88 -0.62 -15.86
CA PHE A 262 6.07 0.48 -16.39
C PHE A 262 6.27 1.74 -15.53
N SER A 263 5.61 2.84 -15.92
CA SER A 263 5.82 4.16 -15.32
C SER A 263 7.30 4.58 -15.32
N GLU A 264 7.95 4.47 -16.49
CA GLU A 264 9.35 4.89 -16.69
C GLU A 264 10.34 4.19 -15.74
N GLY A 265 10.06 2.93 -15.38
CA GLY A 265 10.91 2.12 -14.52
C GLY A 265 10.66 2.29 -13.03
N LEU A 266 9.71 3.14 -12.63
CA LEU A 266 9.35 3.35 -11.23
C LEU A 266 8.53 2.22 -10.62
N VAL A 267 7.88 1.40 -11.45
CA VAL A 267 7.14 0.22 -11.00
C VAL A 267 7.64 -1.00 -11.73
N LYS A 268 8.04 -2.01 -10.96
CA LYS A 268 8.51 -3.30 -11.46
C LYS A 268 7.90 -4.43 -10.65
N THR A 269 7.49 -5.50 -11.31
CA THR A 269 7.07 -6.73 -10.63
C THR A 269 7.85 -7.91 -11.16
N TYR A 270 8.30 -8.76 -10.25
CA TYR A 270 9.07 -9.96 -10.58
C TYR A 270 8.33 -11.17 -10.02
N PRO A 271 7.75 -12.00 -10.90
CA PRO A 271 7.19 -13.29 -10.50
C PRO A 271 8.23 -14.18 -9.80
N ALA A 272 7.77 -15.02 -8.89
CA ALA A 272 8.64 -15.88 -8.09
C ALA A 272 9.59 -16.72 -8.94
N HIS A 273 9.09 -17.33 -10.01
CA HIS A 273 9.90 -18.17 -10.90
C HIS A 273 10.98 -17.43 -11.70
N THR A 274 11.00 -16.10 -11.67
CA THR A 274 12.01 -15.26 -12.33
C THR A 274 13.10 -14.75 -11.39
N THR A 275 12.91 -14.88 -10.07
CA THR A 275 13.88 -14.43 -9.08
C THR A 275 14.79 -15.58 -8.64
N PRO A 276 16.08 -15.33 -8.36
CA PRO A 276 16.99 -16.39 -7.90
C PRO A 276 16.50 -17.08 -6.62
N GLU A 277 15.83 -16.33 -5.74
CA GLU A 277 15.32 -16.81 -4.46
C GLU A 277 13.94 -17.46 -4.55
N GLN A 278 13.35 -17.56 -5.74
CA GLN A 278 12.02 -18.11 -5.98
C GLN A 278 10.90 -17.44 -5.16
N ARG A 279 10.98 -16.12 -5.01
CA ARG A 279 10.00 -15.31 -4.28
C ARG A 279 9.48 -14.15 -5.13
N PRO A 280 8.19 -13.81 -5.02
CA PRO A 280 7.64 -12.67 -5.73
C PRO A 280 8.20 -11.36 -5.15
N VAL A 281 8.38 -10.37 -6.02
CA VAL A 281 8.89 -9.05 -5.65
C VAL A 281 8.10 -7.97 -6.37
N ILE A 282 7.79 -6.90 -5.66
CA ILE A 282 7.24 -5.65 -6.20
C ILE A 282 8.21 -4.52 -5.83
N GLU A 283 8.65 -3.75 -6.81
CA GLU A 283 9.29 -2.46 -6.63
C GLU A 283 8.33 -1.37 -7.11
N SER A 284 8.06 -0.38 -6.27
CA SER A 284 7.14 0.70 -6.59
C SER A 284 7.40 1.90 -5.67
N PHE A 285 6.46 2.82 -5.54
CA PHE A 285 6.55 3.97 -4.66
C PHE A 285 5.17 4.32 -4.09
N ILE A 286 5.17 5.02 -2.96
CA ILE A 286 4.01 5.75 -2.45
C ILE A 286 4.25 7.25 -2.59
N THR A 287 3.18 8.04 -2.62
CA THR A 287 3.26 9.50 -2.48
C THR A 287 2.71 9.89 -1.11
N THR A 288 3.51 10.55 -0.29
CA THR A 288 3.09 11.07 1.02
C THR A 288 2.12 12.24 0.85
N LYS A 289 1.43 12.63 1.93
CA LYS A 289 0.49 13.77 1.91
C LYS A 289 1.14 15.09 1.52
N ASP A 290 2.43 15.25 1.79
CA ASP A 290 3.24 16.41 1.42
C ASP A 290 3.99 16.24 0.09
N GLY A 291 3.58 15.29 -0.74
CA GLY A 291 4.02 15.15 -2.13
C GLY A 291 5.32 14.39 -2.35
N ILE A 292 5.94 13.81 -1.32
CA ILE A 292 7.18 13.04 -1.49
C ILE A 292 6.89 11.64 -1.99
N GLN A 293 7.65 11.23 -3.01
CA GLN A 293 7.69 9.84 -3.44
C GLN A 293 8.67 9.05 -2.57
N LEU A 294 8.17 7.99 -1.95
CA LEU A 294 9.00 7.02 -1.21
C LEU A 294 9.02 5.70 -1.99
N PRO A 295 10.11 5.43 -2.74
CA PRO A 295 10.32 4.13 -3.36
C PRO A 295 10.36 3.03 -2.32
N TYR A 296 9.74 1.89 -2.61
CA TYR A 296 9.75 0.71 -1.78
C TYR A 296 9.92 -0.56 -2.62
N ARG A 297 10.37 -1.60 -1.93
CA ARG A 297 10.44 -2.97 -2.39
C ARG A 297 9.70 -3.86 -1.41
N LEU A 298 8.70 -4.59 -1.88
CA LEU A 298 7.93 -5.57 -1.13
C LEU A 298 8.24 -6.96 -1.67
N GLU A 299 8.66 -7.88 -0.81
CA GLU A 299 9.01 -9.25 -1.19
C GLU A 299 8.72 -10.24 -0.06
N GLY A 300 8.78 -11.55 -0.34
CA GLY A 300 8.60 -12.58 0.68
C GLY A 300 7.35 -13.44 0.46
N SER A 301 6.64 -13.74 1.53
CA SER A 301 5.43 -14.56 1.51
C SER A 301 4.39 -14.02 0.53
N SER A 302 3.79 -14.91 -0.25
CA SER A 302 2.68 -14.61 -1.15
C SER A 302 1.31 -14.66 -0.46
N ASP A 303 1.26 -15.09 0.81
CA ASP A 303 0.05 -15.02 1.62
C ASP A 303 -0.26 -13.56 1.99
N PRO A 304 -1.40 -12.99 1.59
CA PRO A 304 -1.77 -11.61 1.92
C PRO A 304 -1.85 -11.36 3.43
N ASN A 305 -2.11 -12.40 4.24
CA ASN A 305 -2.25 -12.34 5.70
C ASN A 305 -0.94 -12.61 6.45
N ALA A 306 0.16 -12.89 5.75
CA ALA A 306 1.46 -13.06 6.36
C ALA A 306 1.90 -11.79 7.11
N PRO A 307 2.58 -11.91 8.27
CA PRO A 307 3.08 -10.77 9.01
C PRO A 307 4.06 -9.93 8.18
N LEU A 308 3.93 -8.61 8.27
CA LEU A 308 4.85 -7.67 7.62
C LEU A 308 6.02 -7.32 8.56
N LEU A 309 7.24 -7.44 8.05
CA LEU A 309 8.45 -6.85 8.61
C LEU A 309 8.89 -5.65 7.74
N LEU A 310 8.96 -4.46 8.33
CA LEU A 310 9.45 -3.25 7.68
C LEU A 310 10.90 -2.98 8.11
N LEU A 311 11.78 -2.70 7.14
CA LEU A 311 13.18 -2.40 7.39
C LEU A 311 13.48 -0.92 7.12
N SER A 312 13.99 -0.22 8.13
CA SER A 312 14.31 1.22 8.08
C SER A 312 15.83 1.45 8.10
N ASN A 313 16.32 2.23 7.15
CA ASN A 313 17.74 2.28 6.85
C ASN A 313 18.51 3.26 7.75
N SER A 314 19.84 3.13 7.72
CA SER A 314 20.71 4.19 8.22
C SER A 314 20.62 5.41 7.29
N ILE A 315 21.09 6.56 7.76
CA ILE A 315 21.27 7.73 6.88
C ILE A 315 22.26 7.39 5.75
N LEU A 316 22.22 8.13 4.64
CA LEU A 316 23.10 8.03 3.47
C LEU A 316 22.93 6.79 2.60
N VAL A 317 22.51 5.65 3.15
CA VAL A 317 22.40 4.38 2.42
C VAL A 317 20.98 4.14 1.88
N ASP A 318 20.85 3.20 0.95
CA ASP A 318 19.56 2.66 0.52
C ASP A 318 19.25 1.32 1.20
N TYR A 319 18.09 0.75 0.85
CA TYR A 319 17.61 -0.48 1.46
C TYR A 319 18.38 -1.75 1.05
N GLY A 320 19.36 -1.65 0.13
CA GLY A 320 20.24 -2.75 -0.25
C GLY A 320 21.15 -3.22 0.88
N ILE A 321 21.33 -2.42 1.94
CA ILE A 321 22.08 -2.81 3.16
C ILE A 321 21.49 -4.06 3.84
N TRP A 322 20.24 -4.40 3.54
CA TRP A 322 19.52 -5.53 4.14
C TRP A 322 19.55 -6.81 3.29
N ASP A 323 20.18 -6.81 2.10
CA ASP A 323 20.09 -7.94 1.16
C ASP A 323 20.51 -9.27 1.78
N GLU A 324 21.69 -9.33 2.40
CA GLU A 324 22.19 -10.57 3.00
C GLU A 324 21.45 -10.95 4.28
N PHE A 325 21.04 -9.94 5.07
CA PHE A 325 20.14 -10.17 6.20
C PHE A 325 18.88 -10.93 5.74
N LEU A 326 18.27 -10.55 4.62
CA LEU A 326 17.09 -11.23 4.08
C LEU A 326 17.37 -12.66 3.64
N THR A 327 18.54 -12.93 3.04
CA THR A 327 18.94 -14.30 2.69
C THR A 327 18.87 -15.24 3.90
N HIS A 328 19.27 -14.76 5.08
CA HIS A 328 19.23 -15.54 6.32
C HIS A 328 17.86 -15.49 7.00
N PHE A 329 17.22 -14.32 7.07
CA PHE A 329 15.95 -14.12 7.77
C PHE A 329 14.84 -15.00 7.17
N PHE A 330 14.76 -15.09 5.84
CA PHE A 330 13.79 -15.96 5.19
C PHE A 330 14.05 -17.45 5.43
N LYS A 331 15.31 -17.87 5.63
CA LYS A 331 15.64 -19.25 6.00
C LYS A 331 15.18 -19.55 7.42
N PHE A 332 15.47 -18.67 8.37
CA PHE A 332 15.08 -18.86 9.77
C PHE A 332 13.57 -18.85 9.99
N THR A 333 12.84 -18.07 9.19
CA THR A 333 11.38 -17.92 9.31
C THR A 333 10.58 -18.79 8.33
N ASN A 334 11.26 -19.65 7.55
CA ASN A 334 10.64 -20.47 6.51
C ASN A 334 9.72 -19.66 5.56
N ASN A 335 10.20 -18.50 5.09
CA ASN A 335 9.46 -17.57 4.23
C ASN A 335 8.10 -17.08 4.77
N LYS A 336 7.89 -17.10 6.10
CA LYS A 336 6.61 -16.73 6.74
C LYS A 336 6.26 -15.24 6.61
N TYR A 337 7.25 -14.37 6.41
CA TYR A 337 7.05 -12.92 6.44
C TYR A 337 6.94 -12.32 5.04
N ARG A 338 6.14 -11.25 4.95
CA ARG A 338 6.29 -10.22 3.91
C ARG A 338 7.30 -9.19 4.43
N VAL A 339 8.23 -8.76 3.59
CA VAL A 339 9.27 -7.80 3.95
C VAL A 339 9.10 -6.55 3.11
N LEU A 340 8.96 -5.41 3.78
CA LEU A 340 8.94 -4.09 3.15
C LEU A 340 10.27 -3.36 3.40
N ARG A 341 10.91 -2.98 2.32
CA ARG A 341 12.11 -2.14 2.28
C ARG A 341 11.77 -0.84 1.58
N TYR A 342 12.35 0.28 2.00
CA TYR A 342 12.03 1.56 1.37
C TYR A 342 13.21 2.53 1.38
N SER A 343 13.21 3.47 0.45
CA SER A 343 14.14 4.60 0.43
C SER A 343 13.61 5.68 1.36
N THR A 344 14.35 5.97 2.42
CA THR A 344 13.97 6.95 3.42
C THR A 344 13.95 8.37 2.83
N ARG A 345 13.08 9.23 3.34
CA ARG A 345 13.06 10.67 3.02
C ARG A 345 14.47 11.26 3.15
N GLY A 346 14.90 11.95 2.09
CA GLY A 346 16.25 12.50 1.97
C GLY A 346 17.29 11.57 1.34
N ARG A 347 16.93 10.34 0.92
CA ARG A 347 17.79 9.54 0.03
C ARG A 347 17.94 10.16 -1.36
N ASN A 348 16.85 10.76 -1.83
CA ASN A 348 16.74 11.51 -3.08
C ASN A 348 16.44 12.97 -2.76
N THR A 349 16.63 13.85 -3.75
CA THR A 349 16.23 15.25 -3.68
C THR A 349 14.73 15.34 -3.38
N LEU A 350 14.37 16.15 -2.38
CA LEU A 350 12.97 16.38 -2.05
C LEU A 350 12.34 17.33 -3.08
N PRO A 351 11.07 17.13 -3.45
CA PRO A 351 10.38 18.00 -4.39
C PRO A 351 10.15 19.39 -3.78
N SER A 352 10.09 20.42 -4.62
CA SER A 352 9.99 21.84 -4.18
C SER A 352 8.74 22.15 -3.34
N GLU A 353 7.69 21.39 -3.57
CA GLU A 353 6.39 21.45 -2.90
C GLU A 353 6.37 20.72 -1.55
N SER A 354 7.45 20.01 -1.19
CA SER A 354 7.58 19.42 0.13
C SER A 354 7.78 20.51 1.17
N THR A 355 6.80 20.64 2.07
CA THR A 355 6.75 21.69 3.10
C THR A 355 7.05 21.18 4.50
N SER A 356 7.05 19.85 4.73
CA SER A 356 7.25 19.28 6.06
C SER A 356 8.71 19.38 6.50
N PRO A 357 8.99 19.73 7.77
CA PRO A 357 10.34 19.67 8.30
C PRO A 357 10.83 18.21 8.33
N VAL A 358 12.10 17.97 7.98
CA VAL A 358 12.69 16.64 8.11
C VAL A 358 13.13 16.42 9.55
N ASN A 359 12.27 15.79 10.35
CA ASN A 359 12.51 15.43 11.74
C ASN A 359 12.06 13.98 12.02
N LEU A 360 12.36 13.48 13.22
CA LEU A 360 12.08 12.10 13.59
C LEU A 360 10.59 11.73 13.52
N ASP A 361 9.70 12.66 13.88
CA ASP A 361 8.25 12.42 13.82
C ASP A 361 7.76 12.31 12.37
N VAL A 362 8.29 13.12 11.45
CA VAL A 362 7.97 13.02 10.02
C VAL A 362 8.50 11.72 9.41
N LEU A 363 9.72 11.30 9.76
CA LEU A 363 10.24 9.99 9.34
C LEU A 363 9.39 8.83 9.86
N THR A 364 8.83 8.99 11.07
CA THR A 364 7.88 8.02 11.64
C THR A 364 6.54 8.04 10.91
N GLN A 365 6.05 9.22 10.52
CA GLN A 365 4.82 9.34 9.73
C GLN A 365 4.97 8.74 8.33
N ASP A 366 6.16 8.83 7.72
CA ASP A 366 6.47 8.16 6.44
C ASP A 366 6.30 6.64 6.55
N VAL A 367 6.73 6.03 7.67
CA VAL A 367 6.49 4.61 7.97
C VAL A 367 4.99 4.31 8.01
N ILE A 368 4.19 5.14 8.71
CA ILE A 368 2.74 4.95 8.80
C ILE A 368 2.07 5.13 7.43
N ALA A 369 2.53 6.09 6.63
CA ALA A 369 2.04 6.31 5.26
C ALA A 369 2.30 5.10 4.36
N LEU A 370 3.46 4.44 4.48
CA LEU A 370 3.75 3.18 3.80
C LEU A 370 2.78 2.07 4.20
N LEU A 371 2.54 1.90 5.51
CA LEU A 371 1.58 0.91 5.99
C LEU A 371 0.16 1.21 5.50
N ASP A 372 -0.28 2.47 5.53
CA ASP A 372 -1.61 2.88 5.05
C ASP A 372 -1.78 2.62 3.55
N ALA A 373 -0.80 3.03 2.73
CA ALA A 373 -0.85 2.85 1.29
C ALA A 373 -0.85 1.37 0.87
N LEU A 374 -0.10 0.53 1.60
CA LEU A 374 -0.06 -0.92 1.42
C LEU A 374 -1.19 -1.65 2.17
N ARG A 375 -2.09 -0.92 2.83
CA ARG A 375 -3.23 -1.45 3.59
C ARG A 375 -2.82 -2.48 4.65
N VAL A 376 -1.69 -2.24 5.30
CA VAL A 376 -1.16 -3.05 6.39
C VAL A 376 -1.58 -2.45 7.73
N LYS A 377 -2.39 -3.22 8.47
CA LYS A 377 -2.90 -2.80 9.78
C LYS A 377 -1.77 -2.68 10.80
N LYS A 378 -0.98 -3.73 10.97
CA LYS A 378 0.15 -3.80 11.89
C LYS A 378 1.36 -4.41 11.21
N ALA A 379 2.54 -3.90 11.56
CA ALA A 379 3.82 -4.43 11.11
C ALA A 379 4.83 -4.46 12.25
N SER A 380 5.80 -5.35 12.16
CA SER A 380 7.03 -5.23 12.96
C SER A 380 8.02 -4.35 12.22
N ILE A 381 8.84 -3.59 12.93
CA ILE A 381 9.84 -2.71 12.33
C ILE A 381 11.24 -2.99 12.89
N VAL A 382 12.23 -3.12 12.02
CA VAL A 382 13.64 -3.17 12.39
C VAL A 382 14.32 -2.01 11.71
N GLY A 383 15.07 -1.22 12.47
CA GLY A 383 15.78 -0.08 11.91
C GLY A 383 17.17 0.08 12.48
N VAL A 384 18.09 0.62 11.68
CA VAL A 384 19.47 0.93 12.12
C VAL A 384 19.72 2.42 12.17
N SER A 385 20.47 2.91 13.16
CA SER A 385 20.91 4.31 13.23
C SER A 385 19.72 5.27 13.19
N LEU A 386 19.61 6.17 12.20
CA LEU A 386 18.42 7.02 12.01
C LEU A 386 17.13 6.19 11.86
N GLY A 387 17.19 5.08 11.13
CA GLY A 387 16.09 4.12 11.03
C GLY A 387 15.80 3.42 12.37
N GLY A 388 16.81 3.21 13.22
CA GLY A 388 16.64 2.66 14.57
C GLY A 388 15.93 3.63 15.51
N ALA A 389 16.26 4.92 15.43
CA ALA A 389 15.54 5.97 16.16
C ALA A 389 14.10 6.08 15.64
N THR A 390 13.90 5.93 14.33
CA THR A 390 12.58 5.91 13.69
C THR A 390 11.76 4.70 14.16
N ALA A 391 12.36 3.51 14.22
CA ALA A 391 11.72 2.28 14.71
C ALA A 391 11.28 2.41 16.17
N LEU A 392 12.14 2.96 17.03
CA LEU A 392 11.80 3.25 18.42
C LEU A 392 10.65 4.27 18.50
N ASN A 393 10.74 5.41 17.82
CA ASN A 393 9.69 6.43 17.87
C ASN A 393 8.34 5.92 17.30
N ALA A 394 8.39 5.06 16.27
CA ALA A 394 7.22 4.38 15.73
C ALA A 394 6.56 3.46 16.77
N GLY A 395 7.36 2.62 17.43
CA GLY A 395 6.90 1.72 18.48
C GLY A 395 6.25 2.45 19.66
N LEU A 396 6.80 3.61 20.04
CA LEU A 396 6.28 4.44 21.13
C LEU A 396 5.03 5.24 20.74
N SER A 397 5.02 5.84 19.54
CA SER A 397 3.99 6.79 19.12
C SER A 397 2.79 6.13 18.44
N TYR A 398 2.97 4.91 17.89
CA TYR A 398 1.95 4.18 17.14
C TYR A 398 1.84 2.71 17.59
N PRO A 399 1.57 2.42 18.88
CA PRO A 399 1.49 1.04 19.39
C PRO A 399 0.38 0.20 18.74
N ASP A 400 -0.66 0.85 18.18
CA ASP A 400 -1.72 0.18 17.43
C ASP A 400 -1.34 -0.17 15.99
N ARG A 401 -0.19 0.31 15.51
CA ARG A 401 0.32 0.07 14.14
C ARG A 401 1.62 -0.72 14.13
N ILE A 402 2.39 -0.67 15.21
CA ILE A 402 3.67 -1.37 15.35
C ILE A 402 3.50 -2.54 16.32
N SER A 403 3.55 -3.77 15.79
CA SER A 403 3.43 -4.99 16.62
C SER A 403 4.68 -5.28 17.44
N ALA A 404 5.85 -4.95 16.89
CA ALA A 404 7.13 -5.05 17.57
C ALA A 404 8.15 -4.11 16.91
N PHE A 405 9.13 -3.64 17.68
CA PHE A 405 10.28 -2.91 17.12
C PHE A 405 11.63 -3.48 17.55
N ILE A 406 12.64 -3.34 16.69
CA ILE A 406 14.05 -3.53 17.05
C ILE A 406 14.83 -2.31 16.59
N GLY A 407 15.50 -1.63 17.53
CA GLY A 407 16.42 -0.53 17.24
C GLY A 407 17.86 -1.02 17.24
N CYS A 408 18.52 -0.94 16.08
CA CYS A 408 19.92 -1.32 15.90
C CYS A 408 20.82 -0.07 15.89
N ASP A 409 21.96 -0.12 16.60
CA ASP A 409 23.08 0.84 16.47
C ASP A 409 22.61 2.31 16.42
N THR A 410 21.78 2.68 17.40
CA THR A 410 21.04 3.94 17.41
C THR A 410 21.08 4.59 18.78
N ASN A 411 20.49 5.78 18.90
CA ASN A 411 20.35 6.47 20.17
C ASN A 411 18.92 7.01 20.34
N ALA A 412 18.49 7.21 21.58
CA ALA A 412 17.20 7.81 21.89
C ALA A 412 17.23 9.35 21.93
N PHE A 413 18.41 9.94 21.73
CA PHE A 413 18.58 11.39 21.70
C PHE A 413 19.77 11.79 20.81
N ALA A 414 19.70 13.00 20.25
CA ALA A 414 20.81 13.64 19.56
C ALA A 414 21.76 14.29 20.59
N PRO A 415 23.07 13.97 20.57
CA PRO A 415 24.06 14.69 21.37
C PRO A 415 24.12 16.18 21.00
N PRO A 416 24.44 17.11 21.94
CA PRO A 416 24.52 18.54 21.62
C PRO A 416 25.51 18.90 20.49
N SER A 417 26.56 18.11 20.30
CA SER A 417 27.56 18.31 19.23
C SER A 417 27.11 17.81 17.85
N ASN A 418 25.98 17.10 17.76
CA ASN A 418 25.61 16.35 16.55
C ASN A 418 25.30 17.29 15.38
N ALA A 419 24.62 18.42 15.62
CA ALA A 419 24.28 19.38 14.57
C ALA A 419 25.53 19.93 13.87
N ASN A 420 26.55 20.36 14.62
CA ASN A 420 27.81 20.84 14.05
C ASN A 420 28.52 19.74 13.25
N ALA A 421 28.63 18.53 13.84
CA ALA A 421 29.29 17.41 13.18
C ALA A 421 28.61 16.98 11.87
N TRP A 422 27.28 17.04 11.78
CA TRP A 422 26.55 16.74 10.54
C TRP A 422 26.66 17.86 9.51
N ASN A 423 26.62 19.13 9.94
CA ASN A 423 26.82 20.26 9.04
C ASN A 423 28.23 20.27 8.43
N GLU A 424 29.27 19.91 9.19
CA GLU A 424 30.63 19.75 8.68
C GLU A 424 30.72 18.65 7.59
N ARG A 425 29.96 17.56 7.75
CA ARG A 425 29.88 16.50 6.73
C ARG A 425 29.18 16.96 5.47
N VAL A 426 28.12 17.77 5.59
CA VAL A 426 27.47 18.41 4.44
C VAL A 426 28.46 19.33 3.71
N GLN A 427 29.20 20.16 4.44
CA GLN A 427 30.21 21.05 3.86
C GLN A 427 31.33 20.30 3.15
N MET A 428 31.75 19.14 3.68
CA MET A 428 32.73 18.26 3.01
C MET A 428 32.22 17.81 1.64
N ALA A 429 31.00 17.29 1.58
CA ALA A 429 30.38 16.86 0.31
C ALA A 429 30.16 18.03 -0.66
N GLU A 430 29.74 19.20 -0.16
CA GLU A 430 29.60 20.42 -0.96
C GLU A 430 30.93 20.89 -1.58
N LYS A 431 32.03 20.77 -0.82
CA LYS A 431 33.36 21.14 -1.29
C LYS A 431 33.88 20.19 -2.37
N GLU A 432 33.58 18.90 -2.25
CA GLU A 432 33.96 17.89 -3.25
C GLU A 432 33.25 18.14 -4.59
N GLY A 433 31.96 18.50 -4.53
CA GLY A 433 31.21 19.01 -5.69
C GLY A 433 30.94 17.96 -6.78
N LEU A 434 30.95 16.67 -6.43
CA LEU A 434 30.66 15.59 -7.37
C LEU A 434 29.19 15.58 -7.80
N LYS A 435 28.98 15.08 -9.02
CA LYS A 435 27.66 14.96 -9.65
C LYS A 435 27.47 13.56 -10.21
N ALA A 436 26.23 13.08 -10.16
CA ALA A 436 25.81 11.88 -10.88
C ALA A 436 25.84 12.12 -12.40
N SER A 437 25.70 11.05 -13.18
CA SER A 437 25.57 11.12 -14.65
C SER A 437 24.37 11.96 -15.12
N SER A 438 23.32 12.06 -14.29
CA SER A 438 22.16 12.93 -14.50
C SER A 438 22.48 14.43 -14.31
N GLY A 439 23.64 14.77 -13.77
CA GLY A 439 24.03 16.14 -13.40
C GLY A 439 23.61 16.56 -11.99
N GLU A 440 22.87 15.71 -11.27
CA GLU A 440 22.47 15.99 -9.87
C GLU A 440 23.69 15.94 -8.93
N PRO A 441 23.84 16.92 -8.00
CA PRO A 441 24.86 16.85 -6.96
C PRO A 441 24.68 15.65 -6.03
N ILE A 442 25.77 14.93 -5.77
CA ILE A 442 25.80 13.77 -4.89
C ILE A 442 26.79 13.97 -3.75
N VAL A 443 26.71 13.11 -2.73
CA VAL A 443 27.55 13.19 -1.53
C VAL A 443 29.04 13.04 -1.83
N GLY A 444 29.42 12.17 -2.76
CA GLY A 444 30.81 12.02 -3.21
C GLY A 444 31.65 11.02 -2.42
N GLU A 445 32.91 10.88 -2.83
CA GLU A 445 33.84 9.83 -2.39
C GLU A 445 34.42 10.12 -1.00
N ASP A 446 34.76 11.39 -0.71
CA ASP A 446 35.50 11.73 0.51
C ASP A 446 34.66 11.43 1.76
N LEU A 447 33.38 11.87 1.73
CA LEU A 447 32.47 11.58 2.83
C LEU A 447 32.11 10.09 2.88
N ALA A 448 32.00 9.42 1.73
CA ALA A 448 31.74 7.98 1.68
C ALA A 448 32.87 7.17 2.34
N GLU A 449 34.12 7.45 2.00
CA GLU A 449 35.28 6.76 2.58
C GLU A 449 35.33 6.95 4.10
N ILE A 450 35.32 8.20 4.56
CA ILE A 450 35.47 8.53 5.99
C ILE A 450 34.29 7.98 6.79
N THR A 451 33.07 8.06 6.25
CA THR A 451 31.87 7.58 6.95
C THR A 451 31.88 6.07 7.07
N VAL A 452 32.09 5.36 5.95
CA VAL A 452 32.08 3.89 5.95
C VAL A 452 33.25 3.33 6.76
N ARG A 453 34.42 3.97 6.73
CA ARG A 453 35.57 3.55 7.56
C ARG A 453 35.28 3.55 9.06
N ARG A 454 34.40 4.44 9.53
CA ARG A 454 33.95 4.47 10.94
C ARG A 454 32.85 3.46 11.24
N TRP A 455 32.08 3.05 10.24
CA TRP A 455 30.93 2.16 10.43
C TRP A 455 31.31 0.68 10.56
N PHE A 456 32.47 0.27 10.06
CA PHE A 456 32.90 -1.13 10.06
C PHE A 456 34.09 -1.33 11.00
N VAL A 457 34.20 -2.51 11.62
CA VAL A 457 35.40 -2.84 12.40
C VAL A 457 36.59 -3.02 11.46
N LYS A 458 37.80 -2.78 11.99
CA LYS A 458 39.02 -2.83 11.18
C LYS A 458 39.20 -4.20 10.52
N GLU A 459 38.91 -5.25 11.26
CA GLU A 459 39.05 -6.65 10.86
C GLU A 459 38.16 -7.01 9.66
N SER A 460 37.04 -6.29 9.47
CA SER A 460 36.13 -6.50 8.33
C SER A 460 36.77 -6.09 6.99
N TYR A 461 37.75 -5.17 7.01
CA TYR A 461 38.51 -4.79 5.81
C TYR A 461 39.53 -5.86 5.39
N ASP A 462 39.96 -6.71 6.32
CA ASP A 462 40.94 -7.77 6.07
C ASP A 462 40.28 -9.01 5.44
N ASN A 463 38.95 -9.08 5.44
CA ASN A 463 38.17 -10.14 4.80
C ASN A 463 37.74 -9.74 3.38
N ALA A 464 38.16 -10.50 2.36
CA ALA A 464 37.91 -10.16 0.96
C ALA A 464 36.42 -10.08 0.57
N GLU A 465 35.55 -10.89 1.16
CA GLU A 465 34.12 -10.86 0.87
C GLU A 465 33.44 -9.69 1.58
N LEU A 466 33.79 -9.40 2.83
CA LEU A 466 33.30 -8.21 3.53
C LEU A 466 33.83 -6.92 2.89
N ALA A 467 35.07 -6.90 2.39
CA ALA A 467 35.63 -5.75 1.69
C ALA A 467 34.79 -5.35 0.45
N LYS A 468 34.27 -6.33 -0.31
CA LYS A 468 33.33 -6.06 -1.43
C LYS A 468 32.03 -5.43 -0.95
N LYS A 469 31.49 -5.92 0.18
CA LYS A 469 30.25 -5.38 0.77
C LYS A 469 30.46 -3.97 1.31
N ILE A 470 31.59 -3.72 1.96
CA ILE A 470 32.02 -2.40 2.41
C ILE A 470 32.10 -1.45 1.22
N GLN A 471 32.71 -1.88 0.11
CA GLN A 471 32.75 -1.07 -1.12
C GLN A 471 31.33 -0.75 -1.63
N ARG A 472 30.44 -1.74 -1.66
CA ARG A 472 29.03 -1.51 -2.03
C ARG A 472 28.36 -0.47 -1.12
N VAL A 473 28.63 -0.49 0.19
CA VAL A 473 28.11 0.53 1.12
C VAL A 473 28.73 1.90 0.85
N LYS A 474 30.02 1.99 0.49
CA LYS A 474 30.63 3.25 0.03
C LYS A 474 29.90 3.79 -1.20
N ASP A 475 29.58 2.94 -2.17
CA ASP A 475 28.86 3.33 -3.37
C ASP A 475 27.44 3.84 -3.05
N MET A 476 26.76 3.23 -2.08
CA MET A 476 25.46 3.72 -1.59
C MET A 476 25.58 5.12 -0.98
N VAL A 477 26.57 5.35 -0.11
CA VAL A 477 26.80 6.65 0.52
C VAL A 477 27.16 7.70 -0.53
N LYS A 478 28.10 7.38 -1.41
CA LYS A 478 28.58 8.25 -2.49
C LYS A 478 27.44 8.74 -3.37
N THR A 479 26.51 7.84 -3.72
CA THR A 479 25.40 8.11 -4.65
C THR A 479 24.16 8.71 -3.97
N ASN A 480 24.24 9.08 -2.69
CA ASN A 480 23.19 9.85 -2.04
C ASN A 480 23.05 11.25 -2.65
N SER A 481 21.82 11.73 -2.86
CA SER A 481 21.58 13.11 -3.29
C SER A 481 22.15 14.07 -2.24
N LEU A 482 23.00 15.01 -2.64
CA LEU A 482 23.55 15.99 -1.70
C LEU A 482 22.45 16.88 -1.11
N ALA A 483 21.46 17.25 -1.92
CA ALA A 483 20.31 18.02 -1.45
C ALA A 483 19.46 17.22 -0.45
N GLY A 484 19.15 15.96 -0.79
CA GLY A 484 18.44 15.04 0.10
C GLY A 484 19.20 14.80 1.41
N PHE A 485 20.51 14.62 1.34
CA PHE A 485 21.38 14.46 2.51
C PHE A 485 21.31 15.70 3.42
N ARG A 486 21.44 16.92 2.87
CA ARG A 486 21.32 18.18 3.62
C ARG A 486 19.98 18.31 4.35
N ASP A 487 18.90 17.80 3.77
CA ASP A 487 17.61 17.78 4.44
C ASP A 487 17.53 16.68 5.50
N SER A 488 18.03 15.47 5.22
CA SER A 488 17.99 14.34 6.15
C SER A 488 18.75 14.58 7.46
N VAL A 489 19.89 15.29 7.43
CA VAL A 489 20.68 15.56 8.63
C VAL A 489 19.93 16.39 9.67
N LYS A 490 18.93 17.18 9.25
CA LYS A 490 18.10 17.98 10.16
C LYS A 490 17.38 17.10 11.18
N ALA A 491 17.01 15.87 10.82
CA ALA A 491 16.40 14.91 11.75
C ALA A 491 17.37 14.43 12.85
N LEU A 492 18.68 14.58 12.63
CA LEU A 492 19.73 14.22 13.59
C LEU A 492 20.25 15.42 14.39
N HIS A 493 19.83 16.66 14.07
CA HIS A 493 20.31 17.84 14.78
C HIS A 493 19.82 17.88 16.22
N GLN A 494 18.54 17.60 16.44
CA GLN A 494 17.92 17.68 17.76
C GLN A 494 16.68 16.79 17.82
N TYR A 495 16.79 15.68 18.56
CA TYR A 495 15.66 14.89 19.02
C TYR A 495 15.99 14.34 20.41
N ASP A 496 14.98 14.15 21.24
CA ASP A 496 15.10 13.42 22.50
C ASP A 496 13.77 12.74 22.77
N ILE A 497 13.77 11.41 22.73
CA ILE A 497 12.56 10.61 22.95
C ILE A 497 12.65 9.79 24.24
N ARG A 498 13.66 10.03 25.09
CA ARG A 498 13.87 9.28 26.34
C ARG A 498 12.67 9.38 27.29
N ASP A 499 12.04 10.55 27.37
CA ASP A 499 10.86 10.74 28.22
C ASP A 499 9.66 9.88 27.79
N LYS A 500 9.55 9.58 26.49
CA LYS A 500 8.49 8.72 25.94
C LYS A 500 8.78 7.23 26.17
N MET A 501 10.02 6.85 26.48
CA MET A 501 10.42 5.45 26.62
C MET A 501 9.94 4.86 27.94
N ALA A 502 9.90 5.65 29.01
CA ALA A 502 9.65 5.15 30.35
C ALA A 502 8.29 4.44 30.45
N GLY A 503 8.32 3.15 30.77
CA GLY A 503 7.11 2.36 31.01
C GLY A 503 6.46 1.80 29.73
N TYR A 504 7.16 1.77 28.60
CA TYR A 504 6.70 1.09 27.39
C TYR A 504 6.27 -0.35 27.67
N LYS A 505 5.10 -0.73 27.15
CA LYS A 505 4.47 -2.05 27.36
C LYS A 505 4.37 -2.90 26.10
N GLY A 506 4.77 -2.36 24.95
CA GLY A 506 4.81 -3.13 23.71
C GLY A 506 6.05 -4.02 23.63
N LYS A 507 6.17 -4.74 22.51
CA LYS A 507 7.27 -5.65 22.25
C LYS A 507 8.44 -4.90 21.59
N GLY A 508 9.52 -4.67 22.32
CA GLY A 508 10.68 -3.91 21.85
C GLY A 508 12.00 -4.56 22.25
N ALA A 509 12.98 -4.54 21.36
CA ALA A 509 14.36 -4.96 21.64
C ALA A 509 15.37 -4.01 21.02
N PHE A 510 16.62 -4.14 21.47
CA PHE A 510 17.76 -3.39 20.96
C PHE A 510 18.85 -4.35 20.49
N LEU A 511 19.59 -3.94 19.46
CA LEU A 511 20.75 -4.66 18.96
C LEU A 511 21.89 -3.67 18.70
N VAL A 512 23.12 -4.06 18.95
CA VAL A 512 24.28 -3.19 18.74
C VAL A 512 25.53 -3.99 18.38
N GLY A 513 26.30 -3.50 17.42
CA GLY A 513 27.64 -4.02 17.16
C GLY A 513 28.60 -3.67 18.29
N ALA A 514 29.34 -4.66 18.80
CA ALA A 514 30.28 -4.47 19.90
C ALA A 514 31.36 -3.41 19.60
N GLY A 515 31.70 -3.22 18.32
CA GLY A 515 32.69 -2.27 17.84
C GLY A 515 32.15 -0.88 17.51
N ASP A 516 30.86 -0.59 17.73
CA ASP A 516 30.26 0.71 17.38
C ASP A 516 30.53 1.80 18.44
N GLY A 517 31.81 2.08 18.67
CA GLY A 517 32.29 3.14 19.55
C GLY A 517 31.64 3.12 20.95
N VAL A 518 30.90 4.18 21.27
CA VAL A 518 30.25 4.34 22.59
C VAL A 518 28.79 3.84 22.61
N LEU A 519 28.24 3.42 21.48
CA LEU A 519 26.83 3.04 21.36
C LEU A 519 26.47 1.80 22.21
N PRO A 520 27.29 0.73 22.33
CA PRO A 520 26.94 -0.39 23.21
C PRO A 520 26.63 0.02 24.65
N LYS A 521 27.46 0.90 25.21
CA LYS A 521 27.25 1.47 26.55
C LYS A 521 26.04 2.41 26.56
N THR A 522 25.96 3.32 25.59
CA THR A 522 24.92 4.35 25.54
C THR A 522 23.52 3.74 25.37
N MET A 523 23.37 2.77 24.48
CA MET A 523 22.11 2.05 24.26
C MET A 523 21.70 1.24 25.49
N LYS A 524 22.66 0.62 26.19
CA LYS A 524 22.35 -0.04 27.46
C LYS A 524 21.81 0.94 28.49
N GLU A 525 22.61 1.94 28.85
CA GLU A 525 22.34 2.85 29.97
C GLU A 525 21.18 3.84 29.70
N ASN A 526 20.96 4.23 28.44
CA ASN A 526 19.96 5.23 28.09
C ASN A 526 18.75 4.68 27.35
N MET A 527 18.77 3.40 26.93
CA MET A 527 17.67 2.81 26.18
C MET A 527 17.16 1.52 26.79
N ALA A 528 17.95 0.44 26.76
CA ALA A 528 17.51 -0.88 27.22
C ALA A 528 17.08 -0.86 28.69
N ASP A 529 17.90 -0.27 29.57
CA ASP A 529 17.63 -0.18 31.01
C ASP A 529 16.46 0.78 31.34
N LYS A 530 16.01 1.61 30.37
CA LYS A 530 15.02 2.68 30.58
C LYS A 530 13.70 2.51 29.82
N LEU A 531 13.64 1.64 28.82
CA LEU A 531 12.44 1.43 28.01
C LEU A 531 11.32 0.73 28.81
N GLY A 532 11.67 -0.23 29.69
CA GLY A 532 10.67 -0.96 30.46
C GLY A 532 11.17 -2.29 30.99
N THR A 533 10.24 -3.17 31.36
CA THR A 533 10.56 -4.51 31.89
C THR A 533 10.69 -5.52 30.76
N GLY A 534 11.74 -6.35 30.79
CA GLY A 534 11.91 -7.47 29.85
C GLY A 534 12.49 -7.08 28.49
N VAL A 535 13.17 -5.94 28.40
CA VAL A 535 13.78 -5.46 27.16
C VAL A 535 15.14 -6.12 26.95
N GLU A 536 15.34 -6.74 25.79
CA GLU A 536 16.61 -7.39 25.43
C GLU A 536 17.52 -6.40 24.69
N LEU A 537 18.81 -6.36 25.07
CA LEU A 537 19.87 -5.73 24.29
C LEU A 537 20.84 -6.82 23.81
N LYS A 538 20.81 -7.10 22.51
CA LYS A 538 21.74 -8.03 21.87
C LYS A 538 23.01 -7.30 21.44
N VAL A 539 24.16 -7.73 21.94
CA VAL A 539 25.47 -7.29 21.46
C VAL A 539 25.97 -8.29 20.40
N ILE A 540 26.42 -7.80 19.26
CA ILE A 540 26.96 -8.59 18.14
C ILE A 540 28.47 -8.40 18.07
N ASP A 541 29.22 -9.46 18.33
CA ASP A 541 30.68 -9.42 18.33
C ASP A 541 31.25 -9.30 16.91
N GLY A 542 32.37 -8.58 16.80
CA GLY A 542 33.06 -8.39 15.51
C GLY A 542 32.20 -7.67 14.46
N ALA A 543 31.32 -6.76 14.90
CA ALA A 543 30.56 -5.83 14.08
C ALA A 543 30.61 -4.42 14.69
N GLY A 544 30.57 -3.41 13.82
CA GLY A 544 30.42 -2.00 14.13
C GLY A 544 28.98 -1.54 13.88
N HIS A 545 28.83 -0.37 13.27
CA HIS A 545 27.57 0.35 13.10
C HIS A 545 26.55 -0.31 12.16
N LEU A 546 27.00 -1.23 11.28
CA LEU A 546 26.14 -1.94 10.32
C LEU A 546 26.23 -3.47 10.54
N PRO A 547 25.78 -3.99 11.69
CA PRO A 547 25.91 -5.41 12.00
C PRO A 547 25.11 -6.30 11.05
N MET A 548 24.06 -5.79 10.41
CA MET A 548 23.32 -6.55 9.38
C MET A 548 24.15 -6.82 8.12
N VAL A 549 25.26 -6.09 7.90
CA VAL A 549 26.19 -6.30 6.79
C VAL A 549 27.38 -7.15 7.22
N GLU A 550 27.91 -6.93 8.44
CA GLU A 550 29.09 -7.67 8.94
C GLU A 550 28.75 -9.06 9.48
N ARG A 551 27.60 -9.19 10.14
CA ARG A 551 27.11 -10.43 10.78
C ARG A 551 25.65 -10.72 10.40
N PRO A 552 25.31 -10.77 9.10
CA PRO A 552 23.93 -10.86 8.62
C PRO A 552 23.16 -12.04 9.21
N SER A 553 23.80 -13.21 9.34
CA SER A 553 23.16 -14.42 9.87
C SER A 553 22.81 -14.30 11.35
N GLU A 554 23.69 -13.72 12.17
CA GLU A 554 23.45 -13.57 13.61
C GLU A 554 22.36 -12.54 13.88
N VAL A 555 22.38 -11.42 13.14
CA VAL A 555 21.31 -10.42 13.20
C VAL A 555 19.98 -11.03 12.75
N ALA A 556 19.96 -11.74 11.62
CA ALA A 556 18.75 -12.39 11.12
C ALA A 556 18.18 -13.44 12.09
N GLN A 557 19.05 -14.23 12.72
CA GLN A 557 18.63 -15.22 13.72
C GLN A 557 17.99 -14.54 14.93
N PHE A 558 18.63 -13.50 15.46
CA PHE A 558 18.10 -12.73 16.59
C PHE A 558 16.74 -12.12 16.26
N VAL A 559 16.62 -11.44 15.11
CA VAL A 559 15.35 -10.83 14.68
C VAL A 559 14.26 -11.90 14.52
N ALA A 560 14.56 -13.02 13.86
CA ALA A 560 13.57 -14.10 13.66
C ALA A 560 13.07 -14.66 15.01
N GLN A 561 13.98 -14.98 15.93
CA GLN A 561 13.62 -15.50 17.25
C GLN A 561 12.82 -14.48 18.07
N PHE A 562 13.24 -13.22 18.06
CA PHE A 562 12.52 -12.16 18.77
C PHE A 562 11.10 -11.99 18.23
N LEU A 563 10.90 -12.05 16.91
CA LEU A 563 9.56 -11.86 16.33
C LEU A 563 8.63 -13.06 16.58
N GLU A 564 9.16 -14.28 16.67
CA GLU A 564 8.39 -15.51 16.88
C GLU A 564 8.01 -15.78 18.34
N ASN A 565 8.85 -15.40 19.30
CA ASN A 565 8.59 -15.54 20.74
C ASN A 565 7.65 -14.46 21.28
#